data_AF-A0A5J4F612-F1
#
_entry.id   AF-A0A5J4F612-F1
#
_cell.length_a   1.000
_cell.length_b   1.000
_cell.length_c   1.000
_cell.angle_alpha   90.00
_cell.angle_beta   90.00
_cell.angle_gamma   90.00
#
_symmetry.space_group_name_H-M   'P 1'
#
loop_
_entity.id
_entity.type
_entity.pdbx_description
1 polymer ?
#
loop_
_entity_poly.entity_id
_entity_poly.type
_entity_poly.pdbx_seq_one_letter_code
_entity_poly.pdbx_strand_id
1 'polypeptide(L)'
;MTSTIAPSRLSLPTQDELPCDDGVPMETQRHKLQMDILIDALFPWLAAREDGYVGGNMFVYFSAAQLKSEEFRGPDFFAVLGVPKAERKSWVTTLW
;
A
#
# COMPACT_ATOMS: atom_id res chain seq x y z
N MET A 1 19.50 40.40 9.97
CA MET A 1 18.17 39.92 9.55
C MET A 1 18.19 38.40 9.69
N THR A 2 17.68 37.89 10.81
CA THR A 2 17.69 36.45 11.12
C THR A 2 16.47 35.84 10.43
N SER A 3 16.69 35.07 9.36
CA SER A 3 15.61 34.35 8.69
C SER A 3 15.27 33.12 9.53
N THR A 4 14.13 33.17 10.23
CA THR A 4 13.55 32.01 10.90
C THR A 4 13.04 31.05 9.83
N ILE A 5 13.79 29.97 9.59
CA ILE A 5 13.31 28.84 8.78
C ILE A 5 12.21 28.19 9.60
N ALA A 6 10.96 28.38 9.20
CA ALA A 6 9.84 27.63 9.76
C ALA A 6 10.10 26.14 9.50
N PRO A 7 9.88 25.24 10.49
CA PRO A 7 9.97 23.81 10.22
C PRO A 7 8.89 23.48 9.20
N SER A 8 9.30 23.21 7.96
CA SER A 8 8.44 22.63 6.95
C SER A 8 7.87 21.36 7.55
N ARG A 9 6.56 21.37 7.85
CA ARG A 9 5.81 20.15 8.17
C ARG A 9 6.01 19.25 6.96
N LEU A 10 6.93 18.29 7.06
CA LEU A 10 7.06 17.20 6.09
C LEU A 10 5.75 16.42 6.20
N SER A 11 4.76 16.80 5.39
CA SER A 11 3.55 16.00 5.21
C SER A 11 3.98 14.68 4.60
N LEU A 12 3.54 13.58 5.22
CA LEU A 12 3.75 12.26 4.62
C LEU A 12 3.07 12.25 3.25
N PRO A 13 3.76 11.74 2.21
CA PRO A 13 3.15 11.62 0.91
C PRO A 13 1.94 10.70 0.98
N THR A 14 0.89 11.09 0.28
CA THR A 14 -0.38 10.37 0.18
C THR A 14 -0.32 9.34 -0.96
N GLN A 15 -1.25 8.39 -0.97
CA GLN A 15 -1.34 7.38 -2.05
C GLN A 15 -1.49 7.99 -3.47
N ASP A 16 -1.93 9.25 -3.58
CA ASP A 16 -2.07 9.96 -4.85
C ASP A 16 -0.74 10.55 -5.37
N GLU A 17 0.23 10.71 -4.48
CA GLU A 17 1.56 11.26 -4.78
C GLU A 17 2.59 10.14 -5.03
N LEU A 18 2.16 8.88 -4.93
CA LEU A 18 3.02 7.71 -4.98
C LEU A 18 2.70 6.80 -6.17
N PRO A 19 3.73 6.20 -6.79
CA PRO A 19 3.53 5.10 -7.72
C PRO A 19 2.71 3.99 -7.07
N CYS A 20 1.78 3.41 -7.82
CA CYS A 20 1.03 2.23 -7.38
C CYS A 20 1.50 0.93 -8.05
N ASP A 21 2.22 1.05 -9.16
CA ASP A 21 2.60 -0.03 -10.08
C ASP A 21 4.00 0.30 -10.66
N ASP A 22 4.81 -0.73 -10.95
CA ASP A 22 6.05 -0.60 -11.72
C ASP A 22 5.81 -0.67 -13.24
N GLY A 23 4.58 -0.99 -13.67
CA GLY A 23 4.22 -1.20 -15.06
C GLY A 23 4.76 -2.52 -15.62
N VAL A 24 5.27 -3.41 -14.77
CA VAL A 24 5.75 -4.73 -15.13
C VAL A 24 4.64 -5.74 -14.87
N PRO A 25 4.21 -6.54 -15.86
CA PRO A 25 3.22 -7.56 -15.63
C PRO A 25 3.77 -8.62 -14.66
N MET A 26 2.89 -9.24 -13.89
CA MET A 26 3.25 -10.38 -13.04
C MET A 26 3.98 -11.47 -13.85
N GLU A 27 4.98 -12.11 -13.21
CA GLU A 27 5.97 -12.94 -13.88
C GLU A 27 5.36 -14.06 -14.75
N THR A 28 4.21 -14.61 -14.31
CA THR A 28 3.50 -15.65 -15.06
C THR A 28 1.98 -15.58 -14.86
N GLN A 29 1.21 -16.15 -15.80
CA GLN A 29 -0.24 -16.34 -15.65
C GLN A 29 -0.60 -17.11 -14.36
N ARG A 30 0.21 -18.10 -13.99
CA ARG A 30 0.01 -18.90 -12.76
C ARG A 30 0.14 -18.04 -11.52
N HIS A 31 1.14 -17.16 -11.49
CA HIS A 31 1.39 -16.23 -10.39
C HIS A 31 0.21 -15.27 -10.19
N LYS A 32 -0.31 -14.70 -11.28
CA LYS A 32 -1.54 -13.88 -11.25
C LYS A 32 -2.74 -14.65 -10.70
N LEU A 33 -2.99 -15.85 -11.22
CA LEU A 33 -4.12 -16.67 -10.79
C LEU A 33 -4.03 -17.05 -9.30
N GLN A 34 -2.83 -17.30 -8.78
CA GLN A 34 -2.62 -17.61 -7.36
C GLN A 34 -3.00 -16.42 -6.46
N MET A 35 -2.63 -15.20 -6.85
CA MET A 35 -3.03 -13.98 -6.15
C MET A 35 -4.56 -13.80 -6.21
N ASP A 36 -5.16 -13.91 -7.39
CA ASP A 36 -6.61 -13.75 -7.58
C ASP A 36 -7.39 -14.74 -6.70
N ILE A 37 -6.97 -16.01 -6.65
CA ILE A 37 -7.59 -17.04 -5.79
C ILE A 37 -7.51 -16.66 -4.30
N LEU A 38 -6.38 -16.14 -3.82
CA LEU A 38 -6.22 -15.74 -2.42
C LEU A 38 -7.13 -14.57 -2.05
N ILE A 39 -7.22 -13.58 -2.94
CA ILE A 39 -8.07 -12.41 -2.77
C ILE A 39 -9.55 -12.85 -2.76
N ASP A 40 -9.97 -13.62 -3.76
CA ASP A 40 -11.35 -14.10 -3.92
C ASP A 40 -11.80 -14.97 -2.74
N ALA A 41 -10.92 -15.82 -2.22
CA ALA A 41 -11.22 -16.66 -1.06
C ALA A 41 -11.47 -15.85 0.22
N LEU A 42 -10.82 -14.69 0.36
CA LEU A 42 -10.92 -13.84 1.55
C LEU A 42 -11.98 -12.75 1.43
N PHE A 43 -12.47 -12.46 0.22
CA PHE A 43 -13.53 -11.48 0.00
C PHE A 43 -14.78 -11.72 0.85
N PRO A 44 -15.36 -12.95 0.93
CA PRO A 44 -16.53 -13.21 1.76
C PRO A 44 -16.25 -13.00 3.27
N TRP A 45 -15.06 -13.40 3.72
CA TRP A 45 -14.63 -13.20 5.11
C TRP A 45 -14.49 -11.70 5.42
N LEU A 46 -13.88 -10.93 4.54
CA LEU A 46 -13.75 -9.48 4.70
C LEU A 46 -15.10 -8.77 4.62
N ALA A 47 -16.01 -9.23 3.76
CA ALA A 47 -17.36 -8.68 3.63
C ALA A 47 -18.13 -8.75 4.95
N ALA A 48 -17.97 -9.83 5.72
CA ALA A 48 -18.62 -10.04 7.02
C ALA A 48 -18.03 -9.18 8.17
N ARG A 49 -16.89 -8.51 7.95
CA ARG A 49 -16.25 -7.63 8.96
C ARG A 49 -16.72 -6.19 8.82
N GLU A 50 -16.55 -5.40 9.87
CA GLU A 50 -16.74 -3.94 9.79
C GLU A 50 -15.52 -3.25 9.15
N ASP A 51 -14.33 -3.83 9.34
CA ASP A 51 -13.05 -3.23 8.99
C ASP A 51 -12.10 -4.22 8.31
N GLY A 52 -11.16 -3.65 7.54
CA GLY A 52 -10.08 -4.37 6.89
C GLY A 52 -9.97 -4.10 5.39
N TYR A 53 -8.88 -4.60 4.82
CA TYR A 53 -8.54 -4.51 3.41
C TYR A 53 -7.78 -5.76 2.98
N VAL A 54 -8.04 -6.24 1.77
CA VAL A 54 -7.30 -7.32 1.12
C VAL A 54 -6.94 -6.83 -0.28
N GLY A 55 -5.69 -7.05 -0.69
CA GLY A 55 -5.21 -6.64 -2.01
C GLY A 55 -3.89 -7.30 -2.35
N GLY A 56 -3.39 -6.97 -3.53
CA GLY A 56 -2.16 -7.52 -4.08
C GLY A 56 -1.68 -6.68 -5.24
N ASN A 57 -0.45 -6.96 -5.71
CA ASN A 57 0.16 -6.30 -6.87
C ASN A 57 0.09 -4.76 -6.80
N MET A 58 0.41 -4.20 -5.63
CA MET A 58 0.55 -2.76 -5.40
C MET A 58 1.65 -2.50 -4.38
N PHE A 59 2.23 -1.30 -4.41
CA PHE A 59 3.28 -0.93 -3.46
C PHE A 59 2.77 -0.66 -2.05
N VAL A 60 3.53 -1.18 -1.07
CA VAL A 60 3.41 -0.95 0.36
C VAL A 60 4.61 -0.14 0.83
N TYR A 61 4.37 1.11 1.23
CA TYR A 61 5.36 2.08 1.67
C TYR A 61 5.44 2.11 3.19
N PHE A 62 6.66 2.04 3.74
CA PHE A 62 6.94 2.01 5.18
C PHE A 62 7.53 3.32 5.73
N SER A 63 7.97 4.24 4.88
CA SER A 63 8.64 5.48 5.30
C SER A 63 8.08 6.71 4.60
N ALA A 64 8.20 7.85 5.27
CA ALA A 64 7.92 9.19 4.77
C ALA A 64 8.90 9.67 3.69
N ALA A 65 10.16 9.24 3.82
CA ALA A 65 11.26 9.73 3.01
C ALA A 65 11.27 9.03 1.65
N GLN A 66 10.88 7.75 1.60
CA GLN A 66 10.73 6.96 0.37
C GLN A 66 11.96 6.97 -0.53
N LEU A 67 13.15 7.05 0.05
CA LEU A 67 14.40 7.24 -0.69
C LEU A 67 15.12 5.92 -1.00
N LYS A 68 14.69 4.77 -0.43
CA LYS A 68 15.43 3.49 -0.57
C LYS A 68 14.51 2.30 -0.78
N SER A 69 15.00 1.27 -1.49
CA SER A 69 14.31 -0.02 -1.69
C SER A 69 14.02 -0.80 -0.40
N GLU A 70 14.62 -0.40 0.73
CA GLU A 70 14.28 -0.92 2.06
C GLU A 70 12.97 -0.32 2.62
N GLU A 71 12.45 0.73 1.98
CA GLU A 71 11.36 1.56 2.51
C GLU A 71 10.02 1.31 1.80
N PHE A 72 9.97 0.40 0.82
CA PHE A 72 8.73 -0.11 0.23
C PHE A 72 8.87 -1.57 -0.21
N ARG A 73 7.74 -2.29 -0.29
CA ARG A 73 7.65 -3.64 -0.83
C ARG A 73 6.47 -3.71 -1.80
N GLY A 74 6.62 -4.45 -2.89
CA GLY A 74 5.50 -4.85 -3.75
C GLY A 74 5.10 -6.29 -3.41
N PRO A 75 4.28 -6.54 -2.39
CA PRO A 75 3.81 -7.88 -2.12
C PRO A 75 2.83 -8.35 -3.20
N ASP A 76 2.92 -9.63 -3.55
CA ASP A 76 1.94 -10.27 -4.42
C ASP A 76 0.55 -10.27 -3.77
N PHE A 77 0.48 -10.44 -2.45
CA PHE A 77 -0.77 -10.47 -1.68
C PHE A 77 -0.53 -9.94 -0.27
N PHE A 78 -1.49 -9.20 0.28
CA PHE A 78 -1.50 -8.79 1.68
C PHE A 78 -2.92 -8.51 2.20
N ALA A 79 -3.06 -8.54 3.53
CA ALA A 79 -4.28 -8.18 4.23
C ALA A 79 -3.96 -7.26 5.40
N VAL A 80 -4.85 -6.30 5.65
CA VAL A 80 -4.72 -5.34 6.77
C VAL A 80 -6.03 -5.25 7.52
N LEU A 81 -5.98 -5.21 8.84
CA LEU A 81 -7.14 -5.12 9.74
C LEU A 81 -7.17 -3.76 10.43
N GLY A 82 -8.30 -3.37 11.01
CA GLY A 82 -8.39 -2.08 11.72
C GLY A 82 -8.56 -0.86 10.81
N VAL A 83 -8.87 -1.05 9.52
CA VAL A 83 -8.89 0.03 8.54
C VAL A 83 -10.26 0.18 7.86
N PRO A 84 -10.65 1.40 7.44
CA PRO A 84 -11.87 1.60 6.67
C PRO A 84 -11.82 0.84 5.34
N LYS A 85 -12.97 0.27 4.96
CA LYS A 85 -13.20 -0.31 3.64
C LYS A 85 -13.28 0.80 2.60
N ALA A 86 -12.20 0.97 1.85
CA ALA A 86 -12.10 1.91 0.75
C ALA A 86 -11.16 1.35 -0.31
N GLU A 87 -11.35 1.77 -1.56
CA GLU A 87 -10.39 1.52 -2.62
C GLU A 87 -9.07 2.22 -2.31
N ARG A 88 -7.95 1.57 -2.64
CA ARG A 88 -6.60 2.08 -2.39
C ARG A 88 -5.75 1.94 -3.64
N LYS A 89 -4.98 2.98 -3.94
CA LYS A 89 -4.00 2.99 -5.04
C LYS A 89 -2.68 2.39 -4.59
N SER A 90 -2.24 2.74 -3.40
CA SER A 90 -1.05 2.19 -2.75
C SER A 90 -1.29 2.11 -1.25
N TRP A 91 -0.48 1.31 -0.56
CA TRP A 91 -0.54 1.22 0.88
C TRP A 91 0.55 2.08 1.50
N VAL A 92 0.18 3.03 2.34
CA VAL A 92 1.14 3.85 3.11
C VAL A 92 0.94 3.51 4.57
N THR A 93 1.97 2.94 5.21
CA THR A 93 1.98 2.78 6.67
C THR A 93 2.77 3.90 7.31
N THR A 94 2.19 4.49 8.35
CA THR A 94 2.91 5.40 9.23
C THR A 94 3.47 4.58 10.39
N LEU A 95 4.79 4.42 10.46
CA LEU A 95 5.44 4.06 11.73
C LEU A 95 5.29 5.29 12.63
N TRP A 96 4.50 5.15 13.70
CA TRP A 96 4.43 6.16 14.76
C TRP A 96 5.74 6.24 15.53
#